data_AF-A0A845A3K4-F1
#
_entry.id   AF-A0A845A3K4-F1
#
_cell.length_a   1.000
_cell.length_b   1.000
_cell.length_c   1.000
_cell.angle_alpha   90.00
_cell.angle_beta   90.00
_cell.angle_gamma   90.00
#
_symmetry.space_group_name_H-M   'P 1'
#
loop_
_entity.id
_entity.type
_entity.pdbx_description
1 polymer ?
#
loop_
_entity_poly.entity_id
_entity_poly.type
_entity_poly.pdbx_seq_one_letter_code
_entity_poly.pdbx_strand_id
1 'polypeptide(L)'
;MLQAASPALNESISRPFDLEPAREAFLRHYIDDLGTPIAIAYGLSATHADALLNAVRSKHEALSGAYCVQGSSAPELRAMGLVGPRGGLLTDLGVAVHHALKEMER
;
A
#
# COMPACT_ATOMS: atom_id res chain seq x y z
N MET A 1 28.92 -14.27 47.80
CA MET A 1 28.43 -14.97 46.58
C MET A 1 27.55 -13.98 45.82
N LEU A 2 28.09 -13.31 44.80
CA LEU A 2 27.33 -12.42 43.93
C LEU A 2 26.94 -13.22 42.68
N GLN A 3 25.63 -13.46 42.48
CA GLN A 3 25.11 -14.06 41.26
C GLN A 3 24.81 -12.92 40.27
N ALA A 4 25.56 -12.91 39.16
CA ALA A 4 25.43 -11.92 38.10
C ALA A 4 24.08 -12.05 37.38
N ALA A 5 23.46 -10.92 37.10
CA ALA A 5 22.26 -10.81 36.28
C ALA A 5 22.54 -11.18 34.81
N SER A 6 21.50 -11.72 34.17
CA SER A 6 21.41 -12.26 32.81
C SER A 6 22.06 -11.44 31.69
N PRO A 7 22.47 -12.11 30.61
CA PRO A 7 22.15 -11.62 29.28
C PRO A 7 21.78 -12.77 28.33
N ALA A 8 20.49 -12.92 28.04
CA ALA A 8 20.02 -13.70 26.89
C ALA A 8 18.68 -13.12 26.41
N LEU A 9 18.69 -11.83 26.09
CA LEU A 9 17.58 -11.14 25.42
C LEU A 9 18.13 -10.36 24.21
N ASN A 10 19.00 -11.00 23.42
CA ASN A 10 19.70 -10.29 22.35
C ASN A 10 19.94 -11.07 21.06
N GLU A 11 19.02 -11.92 20.59
CA GLU A 11 19.18 -12.59 19.28
C GLU A 11 17.87 -12.90 18.53
N SER A 12 16.89 -11.98 18.47
CA SER A 12 15.71 -12.22 17.60
C SER A 12 15.09 -11.00 16.92
N ILE A 13 15.81 -9.88 16.82
CA ILE A 13 15.33 -8.70 16.06
C ILE A 13 16.20 -8.50 14.81
N SER A 14 16.43 -9.56 14.04
CA SER A 14 17.10 -9.47 12.72
C SER A 14 16.57 -10.53 11.76
N ARG A 15 15.25 -10.74 11.75
CA ARG A 15 14.61 -11.25 10.54
C ARG A 15 13.85 -10.07 9.98
N PRO A 16 14.04 -9.69 8.70
CA PRO A 16 12.98 -8.99 8.02
C PRO A 16 11.81 -9.98 8.11
N PHE A 17 10.90 -9.75 9.07
CA PHE A 17 9.56 -10.25 8.86
C PHE A 17 9.23 -9.73 7.47
N ASP A 18 8.74 -10.60 6.60
CA ASP A 18 8.07 -10.20 5.37
C ASP A 18 6.82 -9.39 5.79
N LEU A 19 7.08 -8.18 6.29
CA LEU A 19 6.13 -7.21 6.81
C LEU A 19 5.30 -6.74 5.63
N GLU A 20 5.86 -6.74 4.43
CA GLU A 20 5.18 -6.40 3.19
C GLU A 20 3.96 -7.31 2.94
N PRO A 21 4.08 -8.65 2.82
CA PRO A 21 2.91 -9.54 2.72
C PRO A 21 1.90 -9.43 3.86
N ALA A 22 2.37 -9.32 5.11
CA ALA A 22 1.48 -9.22 6.27
C ALA A 22 0.70 -7.90 6.28
N ARG A 23 1.37 -6.80 5.89
CA ARG A 23 0.79 -5.47 5.78
C ARG A 23 -0.20 -5.39 4.62
N GLU A 24 0.11 -5.97 3.47
CA GLU A 24 -0.83 -6.08 2.35
C GLU A 24 -2.03 -6.98 2.67
N ALA A 25 -1.82 -8.07 3.42
CA ALA A 25 -2.92 -8.91 3.90
C ALA A 25 -3.83 -8.13 4.87
N PHE A 26 -3.26 -7.35 5.78
CA PHE A 26 -3.99 -6.46 6.67
C PHE A 26 -4.79 -5.42 5.89
N LEU A 27 -4.18 -4.70 4.95
CA LEU A 27 -4.88 -3.72 4.12
C LEU A 27 -6.06 -4.34 3.37
N ARG A 28 -5.88 -5.54 2.79
CA ARG A 28 -6.95 -6.27 2.10
C ARG A 28 -8.16 -6.57 2.99
N HIS A 29 -7.96 -6.74 4.29
CA HIS A 29 -9.03 -7.09 5.23
C HIS A 29 -9.64 -5.88 5.94
N TYR A 30 -8.90 -4.77 6.08
CA TYR A 30 -9.25 -3.66 6.98
C TYR A 30 -9.36 -2.30 6.29
N ILE A 31 -9.43 -2.23 4.96
CA ILE A 31 -9.42 -0.93 4.28
C ILE A 31 -10.59 -0.02 4.65
N ASP A 32 -11.77 -0.62 4.88
CA ASP A 32 -12.96 0.11 5.35
C ASP A 32 -12.78 0.62 6.80
N ASP A 33 -12.02 -0.11 7.62
CA ASP A 33 -11.76 0.22 9.03
C ASP A 33 -10.62 1.25 9.20
N LEU A 34 -9.71 1.36 8.22
CA LEU A 34 -8.62 2.34 8.25
C LEU A 34 -9.11 3.79 8.16
N GLY A 35 -10.34 4.00 7.68
CA GLY A 35 -11.12 5.23 7.78
C GLY A 35 -10.54 6.47 7.09
N THR A 36 -9.29 6.43 6.62
CA THR A 36 -8.59 7.56 6.02
C THR A 36 -7.65 7.11 4.90
N PRO A 37 -7.61 7.83 3.75
CA PRO A 37 -6.69 7.54 2.65
C PRO A 37 -5.20 7.57 3.06
N ILE A 38 -4.85 8.39 4.06
CA ILE A 38 -3.47 8.53 4.56
C ILE A 38 -2.99 7.26 5.27
N ALA A 39 -3.85 6.62 6.07
CA ALA A 39 -3.49 5.39 6.78
C ALA A 39 -3.28 4.22 5.80
N ILE A 40 -4.08 4.19 4.74
CA ILE A 40 -3.92 3.23 3.64
C ILE A 40 -2.61 3.49 2.89
N ALA A 41 -2.30 4.75 2.56
CA ALA A 41 -1.05 5.13 1.90
C ALA A 41 0.19 4.69 2.70
N TYR A 42 0.21 4.87 4.02
CA TYR A 42 1.26 4.37 4.92
C TYR A 42 1.36 2.83 4.91
N GLY A 43 0.24 2.15 4.72
CA GLY A 43 0.18 0.70 4.67
C GLY A 43 0.69 0.11 3.35
N LEU A 44 0.83 0.88 2.27
CA LEU A 44 1.16 0.31 0.97
C LEU A 44 2.64 -0.09 0.87
N SER A 45 2.89 -1.20 0.17
CA SER A 45 4.22 -1.56 -0.29
C SER A 45 4.80 -0.49 -1.20
N ALA A 46 6.12 -0.36 -1.21
CA ALA A 46 6.79 0.61 -2.09
C ALA A 46 6.39 0.38 -3.55
N THR A 47 6.30 -0.89 -3.97
CA THR A 47 5.86 -1.27 -5.32
C THR A 47 4.42 -0.86 -5.62
N HIS A 48 3.49 -0.99 -4.66
CA HIS A 48 2.10 -0.58 -4.85
C HIS A 48 1.92 0.93 -4.81
N ALA A 49 2.63 1.61 -3.90
CA ALA A 49 2.67 3.07 -3.82
C ALA A 49 3.19 3.67 -5.14
N ASP A 50 4.30 3.14 -5.66
CA ASP A 50 4.86 3.55 -6.96
C ASP A 50 3.89 3.31 -8.11
N ALA A 51 3.19 2.18 -8.11
CA ALA A 51 2.19 1.88 -9.13
C ALA A 51 1.03 2.89 -9.12
N LEU A 52 0.56 3.29 -7.94
CA LEU A 52 -0.48 4.33 -7.81
C LEU A 52 0.03 5.72 -8.19
N LEU A 53 1.26 6.07 -7.83
CA LEU A 53 1.88 7.34 -8.19
C LEU A 53 2.07 7.45 -9.72
N ASN A 54 2.43 6.36 -10.37
CA ASN A 54 2.61 6.30 -11.82
C ASN A 54 1.30 6.16 -12.61
N ALA A 55 0.19 5.75 -11.98
CA ALA A 55 -1.11 5.62 -12.63
C ALA A 55 -1.60 6.91 -13.31
N VAL A 56 -1.15 8.06 -12.80
CA VAL A 56 -1.48 9.39 -13.30
C VAL A 56 -0.80 9.73 -14.62
N ARG A 57 0.33 9.09 -14.91
CA ARG A 57 1.06 9.24 -16.18
C ARG A 57 0.40 8.45 -17.32
N SER A 58 -0.51 7.54 -16.97
CA SER A 58 -1.31 6.73 -17.89
C SER A 58 -2.78 7.12 -17.81
N LYS A 59 -3.08 8.43 -17.96
CA LYS A 59 -4.47 8.88 -18.11
C LYS A 59 -5.11 8.19 -19.31
N HIS A 60 -6.22 7.51 -19.09
CA HIS A 60 -6.96 6.85 -20.14
C HIS A 60 -7.80 7.88 -20.91
N GLU A 61 -7.33 8.28 -22.10
CA GLU A 61 -7.93 9.34 -22.91
C GLU A 61 -9.40 9.06 -23.28
N ALA A 62 -9.77 7.79 -23.49
CA ALA A 62 -11.14 7.42 -23.84
C ALA A 62 -12.12 7.36 -22.65
N LEU A 63 -11.63 7.48 -21.40
CA LEU A 63 -12.46 7.37 -20.18
C LEU A 63 -12.36 8.66 -19.35
N SER A 64 -12.43 9.81 -20.03
CA SER A 64 -12.47 11.14 -19.41
C SER A 64 -11.26 11.46 -18.52
N GLY A 65 -10.08 10.87 -18.79
CA GLY A 65 -8.86 11.14 -18.04
C GLY A 65 -8.73 10.37 -16.73
N ALA A 66 -9.48 9.28 -16.57
CA ALA A 66 -9.31 8.35 -15.44
C ALA A 66 -7.87 7.80 -15.37
N TYR A 67 -7.38 7.65 -14.15
CA TYR A 67 -6.03 7.16 -13.87
C TYR A 67 -5.98 5.64 -13.96
N CYS A 68 -5.00 5.11 -14.70
CA CYS A 68 -4.89 3.68 -14.95
C CYS A 68 -3.59 3.13 -14.36
N VAL A 69 -3.71 2.15 -13.48
CA VAL A 69 -2.59 1.32 -13.03
C VAL A 69 -2.35 0.24 -14.08
N GLN A 70 -1.20 0.28 -14.73
CA GLN A 70 -0.79 -0.75 -15.67
C GLN A 70 0.05 -1.85 -15.01
N GLY A 71 -0.01 -3.06 -15.56
CA GLY A 71 0.94 -4.13 -15.27
C GLY A 71 0.57 -5.03 -14.08
N SER A 72 1.61 -5.57 -13.44
CA SER A 72 1.52 -6.67 -12.48
C SER A 72 0.90 -6.29 -11.13
N SER A 73 0.89 -5.02 -10.75
CA SER A 73 0.36 -4.56 -9.44
C SER A 73 -1.16 -4.36 -9.43
N ALA A 74 -1.81 -4.32 -10.61
CA ALA A 74 -3.24 -4.07 -10.72
C ALA A 74 -4.14 -5.12 -10.02
N PRO A 75 -3.84 -6.43 -10.02
CA PRO A 75 -4.63 -7.42 -9.29
C PRO A 75 -4.63 -7.22 -7.77
N GLU A 76 -3.48 -6.88 -7.18
CA GLU A 76 -3.32 -6.69 -5.74
C GLU A 76 -3.97 -5.39 -5.28
N LEU A 77 -3.77 -4.30 -6.02
CA LEU A 77 -4.45 -3.02 -5.79
C LEU A 77 -5.97 -3.13 -5.95
N ARG A 78 -6.44 -4.03 -6.83
CA ARG A 78 -7.88 -4.35 -6.94
C ARG A 78 -8.37 -5.15 -5.73
N ALA A 79 -7.59 -6.09 -5.22
CA ALA A 79 -7.95 -6.83 -4.00
C ALA A 79 -8.06 -5.91 -2.77
N MET A 80 -7.35 -4.77 -2.79
CA MET A 80 -7.48 -3.70 -1.79
C MET A 80 -8.59 -2.69 -2.12
N GLY A 81 -9.33 -2.81 -3.22
CA GLY A 81 -10.39 -1.86 -3.59
C GLY A 81 -9.91 -0.49 -4.10
N LEU A 82 -8.60 -0.32 -4.31
CA LEU A 82 -8.00 0.92 -4.84
C LEU A 82 -8.12 1.02 -6.36
N VAL A 83 -8.24 -0.13 -7.02
CA VAL A 83 -8.38 -0.25 -8.48
C VAL A 83 -9.70 -0.96 -8.79
N GLY A 84 -10.43 -0.43 -9.76
CA GLY A 84 -11.69 -0.97 -10.24
C GLY A 84 -11.56 -2.35 -10.89
N PRO A 85 -12.68 -3.08 -10.99
CA PRO A 85 -12.70 -4.45 -11.48
C PRO A 85 -12.36 -4.58 -12.98
N ARG A 86 -12.49 -3.50 -13.75
CA ARG A 86 -12.27 -3.48 -15.20
C ARG A 86 -11.21 -2.45 -15.57
N GLY A 87 -10.17 -2.89 -16.28
CA GLY A 87 -9.24 -2.01 -16.98
C GLY A 87 -8.16 -1.32 -16.13
N GLY A 88 -8.03 -1.64 -14.84
CA GLY A 88 -6.95 -1.08 -14.01
C GLY A 88 -7.17 0.37 -13.56
N LEU A 89 -8.39 0.90 -13.71
CA LEU A 89 -8.71 2.28 -13.34
C LEU A 89 -8.75 2.47 -11.81
N LEU A 90 -8.28 3.61 -11.31
CA LEU A 90 -8.44 3.94 -9.89
C LEU A 90 -9.92 4.11 -9.52
N THR A 91 -10.30 3.61 -8.34
CA THR A 91 -11.55 3.97 -7.68
C THR A 91 -11.43 5.34 -7.02
N ASP A 92 -12.54 5.93 -6.54
CA ASP A 92 -12.49 7.19 -5.77
C ASP A 92 -11.54 7.08 -4.57
N LEU A 93 -11.53 5.91 -3.90
CA LEU A 93 -10.59 5.62 -2.83
C LEU A 93 -9.14 5.55 -3.34
N GLY A 94 -8.89 4.87 -4.47
CA GLY A 94 -7.57 4.84 -5.10
C GLY A 94 -7.04 6.22 -5.47
N VAL A 95 -7.91 7.12 -5.94
CA VAL A 95 -7.58 8.53 -6.21
C VAL A 95 -7.25 9.26 -4.92
N ALA A 96 -8.05 9.10 -3.86
CA ALA A 96 -7.78 9.72 -2.57
C ALA A 96 -6.44 9.25 -1.96
N VAL A 97 -6.13 7.95 -2.08
CA VAL A 97 -4.86 7.38 -1.63
C VAL A 97 -3.69 7.88 -2.48
N HIS A 98 -3.88 8.03 -3.79
CA HIS A 98 -2.87 8.68 -4.65
C HIS A 98 -2.56 10.10 -4.19
N HIS A 99 -3.59 10.90 -3.88
CA HIS A 99 -3.40 12.25 -3.36
C HIS A 99 -2.67 12.26 -2.02
N ALA A 100 -3.03 11.35 -1.10
CA ALA A 100 -2.34 11.18 0.16
C ALA A 100 -0.85 10.84 -0.02
N LEU A 101 -0.53 9.90 -0.92
CA LEU A 101 0.86 9.56 -1.26
C LEU A 101 1.62 10.79 -1.78
N LYS A 102 1.00 11.58 -2.65
CA LYS A 102 1.59 12.83 -3.19
C LYS A 102 1.84 13.90 -2.12
N GLU A 103 0.97 13.99 -1.12
CA GLU A 103 1.16 14.89 0.02
C GLU A 103 2.31 14.43 0.92
N MET A 104 2.47 13.11 1.11
CA MET A 104 3.55 12.52 1.89
C MET A 104 4.94 12.62 1.23
N GLU A 105 5.01 12.80 -0.10
CA GLU A 105 6.26 13.04 -0.83
C GLU A 105 6.83 14.47 -0.64
N ARG A 106 6.06 15.41 -0.07
CA ARG A 106 6.44 16.82 0.12
C ARG A 106 7.09 17.08 1.48
#